data_AF-A0A7V1I2X5-F1
#
_entry.id   AF-A0A7V1I2X5-F1
#
_cell.length_a   1.000
_cell.length_b   1.000
_cell.length_c   1.000
_cell.angle_alpha   90.00
_cell.angle_beta   90.00
_cell.angle_gamma   90.00
#
_symmetry.space_group_name_H-M   'P 1'
#
loop_
_entity.id
_entity.type
_entity.pdbx_description
1 polymer ?
#
loop_
_entity_poly.entity_id
_entity_poly.type
_entity_poly.pdbx_seq_one_letter_code
_entity_poly.pdbx_strand_id
1 'polypeptide(L)'
;MATVKVRIPTPLQKITGDKGEVETNGETVKEMIDNLEQSYPGLKERLYDEEGKLRRFINIYVNEEDIRFLDGESTKLGDGDDVSIIPAIAGGV
;
A
#
# COMPACT_ATOMS: atom_id res chain seq x y z
N MET A 1 11.02 8.53 -10.52
CA MET A 1 9.78 8.41 -9.74
C MET A 1 8.65 8.07 -10.68
N ALA A 2 8.04 6.90 -10.49
CA ALA A 2 6.88 6.46 -11.25
C ALA A 2 5.59 6.93 -10.58
N THR A 3 4.57 7.25 -11.37
CA THR A 3 3.22 7.57 -10.90
C THR A 3 2.42 6.27 -10.86
N VAL A 4 1.86 5.93 -9.69
CA VAL A 4 1.09 4.68 -9.51
C VAL A 4 -0.27 4.95 -8.89
N LYS A 5 -1.22 4.07 -9.19
CA LYS A 5 -2.54 4.08 -8.56
C LYS A 5 -2.56 3.08 -7.42
N VAL A 6 -3.00 3.53 -6.24
CA VAL A 6 -3.05 2.71 -5.05
C VAL A 6 -4.49 2.52 -4.60
N ARG A 7 -4.95 1.27 -4.59
CA ARG A 7 -6.27 0.89 -4.06
C ARG A 7 -6.22 0.76 -2.56
N ILE A 8 -7.06 1.53 -1.90
CA ILE A 8 -7.13 1.67 -0.45
C ILE A 8 -8.29 0.83 0.08
N PRO A 9 -8.02 -0.14 0.97
CA PRO A 9 -9.04 -1.02 1.51
C PRO A 9 -9.99 -0.22 2.41
N THR A 10 -11.26 -0.61 2.45
CA THR A 10 -12.32 0.10 3.18
C THR A 10 -11.95 0.54 4.61
N PRO A 11 -11.28 -0.30 5.45
CA PRO A 11 -10.89 0.11 6.80
C PRO A 11 -9.93 1.30 6.86
N LEU A 12 -9.19 1.58 5.78
CA LEU A 12 -8.20 2.65 5.70
C LEU A 12 -8.72 3.89 4.96
N GLN A 13 -9.88 3.80 4.28
CA GLN A 13 -10.40 4.91 3.47
C GLN A 13 -10.70 6.17 4.27
N LYS A 14 -11.03 6.05 5.57
CA LYS A 14 -11.20 7.23 6.43
C LYS A 14 -9.93 8.08 6.55
N ILE A 15 -8.76 7.47 6.43
CA ILE A 15 -7.46 8.17 6.49
C ILE A 15 -7.21 8.91 5.17
N THR A 16 -7.72 8.38 4.06
CA THR A 16 -7.59 8.96 2.71
C THR A 16 -8.76 9.89 2.33
N GLY A 17 -9.59 10.30 3.29
CA GLY A 17 -10.74 11.17 3.05
C GLY A 17 -11.85 10.49 2.24
N ASP A 18 -12.15 9.23 2.60
CA ASP A 18 -13.13 8.35 1.97
C ASP A 18 -12.81 7.99 0.51
N LYS A 19 -11.56 8.14 0.09
CA LYS A 19 -11.07 7.74 -1.24
C LYS A 19 -10.64 6.27 -1.24
N GLY A 20 -11.28 5.46 -2.09
CA GLY A 20 -10.90 4.06 -2.33
C GLY A 20 -9.72 3.86 -3.29
N GLU A 21 -9.34 4.91 -4.01
CA GLU A 21 -8.16 4.93 -4.88
C GLU A 21 -7.47 6.28 -4.73
N VAL A 22 -6.14 6.26 -4.65
CA VAL A 22 -5.31 7.45 -4.60
C VAL A 22 -4.13 7.29 -5.55
N GLU A 23 -3.68 8.40 -6.14
CA GLU A 23 -2.48 8.43 -6.96
C GLU A 23 -1.30 8.91 -6.10
N THR A 24 -0.13 8.30 -6.27
CA THR A 24 1.09 8.68 -5.57
C THR A 24 2.31 8.35 -6.42
N ASN A 25 3.47 8.85 -6.01
CA ASN A 25 4.73 8.61 -6.67
C ASN A 25 5.60 7.66 -5.85
N GLY A 26 6.46 6.89 -6.50
CA GLY A 26 7.48 6.07 -5.85
C GLY A 26 8.35 5.33 -6.87
N GLU A 27 9.57 4.93 -6.50
CA GLU A 27 10.37 4.00 -7.31
C GLU A 27 10.24 2.56 -6.80
N THR A 28 9.84 2.41 -5.53
CA THR A 28 9.59 1.13 -4.86
C THR A 28 8.30 1.16 -4.05
N VAL A 29 7.79 -0.02 -3.68
CA VAL A 29 6.63 -0.15 -2.76
C VAL A 29 6.89 0.58 -1.44
N LYS A 30 8.10 0.49 -0.88
CA LYS A 30 8.47 1.20 0.34
C LYS A 30 8.30 2.71 0.20
N GLU A 31 8.91 3.29 -0.83
CA GLU A 31 8.84 4.73 -1.08
C GLU A 31 7.42 5.19 -1.39
N MET A 32 6.64 4.37 -2.10
CA MET A 32 5.23 4.64 -2.33
C MET A 32 4.46 4.75 -1.00
N ILE A 33 4.69 3.84 -0.04
CA ILE A 33 4.05 3.92 1.27
C ILE A 33 4.54 5.13 2.08
N ASP A 34 5.83 5.44 2.03
CA ASP A 34 6.40 6.65 2.66
C ASP A 34 5.80 7.95 2.09
N ASN A 35 5.52 7.99 0.79
CA ASN A 35 4.84 9.13 0.16
C ASN A 35 3.34 9.19 0.49
N LEU A 36 2.68 8.03 0.60
CA LEU A 36 1.31 7.98 1.09
C LEU A 36 1.20 8.47 2.53
N GLU A 37 2.15 8.14 3.40
CA GLU A 37 2.18 8.64 4.79
C GLU A 37 2.31 10.16 4.85
N GLN A 38 3.16 10.75 4.01
CA GLN A 38 3.30 12.21 3.93
C GLN A 38 2.00 12.90 3.49
N SER A 39 1.24 12.26 2.59
CA SER A 39 -0.02 12.80 2.07
C SER A 39 -1.23 12.50 2.98
N TYR A 40 -1.17 11.36 3.68
CA TYR A 40 -2.23 10.81 4.52
C TYR A 40 -1.64 10.28 5.84
N PRO A 41 -1.29 11.18 6.79
CA PRO A 41 -0.64 10.80 8.03
C PRO A 41 -1.43 9.75 8.84
N GLY A 42 -0.72 8.74 9.36
CA GLY A 42 -1.27 7.62 10.11
C GLY A 42 -1.64 6.40 9.26
N LEU A 43 -1.43 6.45 7.93
CA LEU A 43 -1.64 5.30 7.05
C LEU A 43 -0.58 4.23 7.28
N LYS A 44 0.70 4.62 7.38
CA LYS A 44 1.82 3.70 7.58
C LYS A 44 1.71 2.93 8.88
N GLU A 45 1.24 3.56 9.96
CA GLU A 45 1.03 2.90 11.27
C GLU A 45 0.00 1.75 11.21
N ARG A 46 -0.92 1.80 10.24
CA ARG A 46 -1.89 0.71 10.00
C ARG A 46 -1.29 -0.45 9.21
N LEU A 47 -0.28 -0.18 8.39
CA LEU A 47 0.37 -1.17 7.53
C LEU A 47 1.58 -1.84 8.20
N TYR A 48 2.29 -1.09 9.04
CA TYR A 48 3.51 -1.51 9.73
C TYR A 48 3.26 -1.77 11.21
N ASP A 49 4.04 -2.67 11.79
CA ASP A 49 4.13 -2.86 13.24
C ASP A 49 5.10 -1.86 13.90
N GLU A 50 5.22 -1.97 15.23
CA GLU A 50 6.09 -1.09 16.04
C GLU A 50 7.59 -1.30 15.76
N GLU A 51 7.97 -2.43 15.15
CA GLU A 51 9.35 -2.71 14.73
C GLU A 51 9.65 -2.16 13.32
N GLY A 52 8.67 -1.52 12.68
CA GLY A 52 8.81 -0.97 11.33
C GLY A 52 8.79 -2.04 10.24
N LYS A 53 8.17 -3.20 10.49
CA LYS A 53 7.96 -4.25 9.48
C LYS A 53 6.51 -4.27 9.00
N LEU A 54 6.31 -4.62 7.73
CA LEU A 54 4.96 -4.79 7.19
C LEU A 54 4.23 -5.88 7.99
N ARG A 55 3.02 -5.58 8.47
CA ARG A 55 2.23 -6.53 9.26
C ARG A 55 1.89 -7.75 8.39
N ARG A 56 2.04 -8.96 8.95
CA ARG A 56 1.75 -10.24 8.25
C ARG A 56 0.36 -10.37 7.63
N PHE A 57 -0.62 -9.63 8.17
CA PHE A 57 -1.99 -9.63 7.67
C PHE A 57 -2.24 -8.52 6.64
N ILE A 58 -1.20 -7.85 6.15
CA ILE A 58 -1.30 -6.90 5.05
C ILE A 58 -0.61 -7.54 3.85
N ASN A 59 -1.39 -7.76 2.80
CA ASN A 59 -0.90 -8.21 1.51
C ASN A 59 -0.88 -7.00 0.58
N ILE A 60 0.20 -6.86 -0.19
CA ILE A 60 0.33 -5.81 -1.19
C ILE A 60 0.57 -6.49 -2.53
N TYR A 61 -0.15 -6.04 -3.54
CA TYR A 61 -0.04 -6.57 -4.90
C TYR A 61 0.35 -5.47 -5.86
N VAL A 62 1.31 -5.73 -6.75
CA VAL A 62 1.65 -4.85 -7.88
C VAL A 62 1.18 -5.55 -9.14
N ASN A 63 0.27 -4.95 -9.90
CA ASN A 63 -0.35 -5.54 -11.09
C ASN A 63 -0.82 -6.99 -10.86
N GLU A 64 -1.56 -7.22 -9.76
CA GLU A 64 -2.12 -8.53 -9.38
C GLU A 64 -1.11 -9.55 -8.81
N GLU A 65 0.18 -9.22 -8.75
CA GLU A 65 1.23 -10.09 -8.19
C GLU A 65 1.60 -9.69 -6.75
N ASP A 66 1.53 -10.64 -5.80
CA ASP A 66 1.85 -10.37 -4.39
C ASP A 66 3.36 -10.09 -4.23
N ILE A 67 3.70 -8.96 -3.61
CA ILE A 67 5.09 -8.52 -3.44
C ILE A 67 5.95 -9.54 -2.68
N ARG A 68 5.35 -10.46 -1.93
CA ARG A 68 6.05 -11.55 -1.22
C ARG A 68 6.69 -12.57 -2.16
N PHE A 69 6.20 -12.67 -3.40
CA PHE A 69 6.82 -13.49 -4.45
C PHE A 69 7.74 -12.66 -5.37
N LEU A 70 7.78 -11.35 -5.17
CA LEU A 70 8.69 -10.39 -5.80
C LEU A 70 9.84 -10.03 -4.84
N ASP A 71 10.24 -8.76 -4.81
CA ASP A 71 11.30 -8.21 -3.95
C ASP A 71 10.75 -7.60 -2.64
N GLY A 72 9.53 -7.96 -2.22
CA GLY A 72 8.89 -7.43 -1.02
C GLY A 72 8.69 -5.92 -1.11
N GLU A 73 9.01 -5.19 -0.04
CA GLU A 73 8.92 -3.72 -0.01
C GLU A 73 9.87 -3.04 -1.03
N SER A 74 10.91 -3.75 -1.48
CA SER A 74 11.86 -3.26 -2.49
C SER A 74 11.37 -3.50 -3.93
N THR A 75 10.20 -4.09 -4.11
CA THR A 75 9.58 -4.28 -5.44
C THR A 75 9.50 -2.94 -6.15
N LYS A 76 10.08 -2.89 -7.36
CA LYS A 76 10.12 -1.68 -8.19
C LYS A 76 8.75 -1.38 -8.77
N LEU A 77 8.44 -0.10 -8.87
CA LEU A 77 7.20 0.40 -9.45
C LEU A 77 7.48 1.10 -10.78
N GLY A 78 6.67 0.78 -11.79
CA GLY A 78 6.62 1.43 -13.10
C GLY A 78 5.51 2.47 -13.17
N ASP A 79 5.63 3.39 -14.13
CA ASP A 79 4.61 4.41 -14.35
C ASP A 79 3.32 3.75 -14.87
N GLY A 80 2.20 4.05 -14.23
CA GLY A 80 0.90 3.46 -14.53
C GLY A 80 0.59 2.14 -13.81
N ASP A 81 1.48 1.63 -12.95
CA ASP A 81 1.21 0.41 -12.18
C ASP A 81 0.00 0.58 -11.24
N ASP A 82 -0.76 -0.51 -11.08
CA ASP A 82 -1.83 -0.63 -10.10
C ASP A 82 -1.32 -1.38 -8.88
N VAL A 83 -1.38 -0.73 -7.72
CA VAL A 83 -0.98 -1.31 -6.45
C VAL A 83 -2.19 -1.48 -5.55
N SER A 84 -2.40 -2.67 -5.02
CA SER A 84 -3.55 -2.96 -4.15
C SER A 84 -3.08 -3.33 -2.75
N ILE A 85 -3.59 -2.61 -1.75
CA ILE A 85 -3.37 -2.93 -0.33
C ILE A 85 -4.58 -3.73 0.17
N ILE A 86 -4.38 -5.01 0.49
CA ILE A 86 -5.44 -5.91 0.93
C ILE A 86 -5.14 -6.39 2.35
N PRO A 87 -5.94 -6.00 3.35
CA PRO A 87 -5.83 -6.57 4.66
C PRO A 87 -6.44 -7.98 4.62
N ALA A 88 -5.67 -8.97 5.05
CA ALA A 88 -6.10 -10.33 5.31
C ALA A 88 -7.00 -10.34 6.56
N ILE A 89 -8.20 -9.79 6.42
CA ILE A 89 -9.27 -9.93 7.39
C ILE A 89 -9.99 -11.23 7.03
N ALA A 90 -9.99 -12.20 7.94
CA ALA A 90 -10.89 -13.33 7.83
C ALA A 90 -12.33 -12.79 7.79
N GLY A 91 -12.99 -12.98 6.64
CA GLY A 91 -14.38 -12.63 6.29
C GLY A 91 -15.18 -11.80 7.30
N GLY A 92 -15.46 -10.55 6.93
CA GLY A 92 -16.46 -9.71 7.60
C GLY A 92 -17.67 -9.47 6.70
N VAL A 93 -18.49 -10.51 6.50
CA VAL A 93 -19.97 -10.50 6.46
C VAL A 93 -20.47 -11.94 6.45
#